data_AF-A0A3A4MS85-F1
#
_entry.id   AF-A0A3A4MS85-F1
#
_cell.length_a   1.000
_cell.length_b   1.000
_cell.length_c   1.000
_cell.angle_alpha   90.00
_cell.angle_beta   90.00
_cell.angle_gamma   90.00
#
_symmetry.space_group_name_H-M   'P 1'
#
loop_
_entity.id
_entity.type
_entity.pdbx_description
1 polymer ?
#
loop_
_entity_poly.entity_id
_entity_poly.type
_entity_poly.pdbx_seq_one_letter_code
_entity_poly.pdbx_strand_id
1 'polypeptide(L)'
;MLMCEKIRIRRVSDYPSARGGLEDILIMENMTNHLLLVQIRVNGYLLDFASIEGQKQKHYRLKNLPQTVELTVDDVEEDVDLTLPENRSYQEADFFDTQ
;
A
#
# COMPACT_ATOMS: atom_id res chain seq x y z
N MET A 1 9.71 0.22 26.04
CA MET A 1 9.79 1.16 24.91
C MET A 1 8.71 0.72 23.94
N LEU A 2 7.52 1.34 23.99
CA LEU A 2 6.45 1.04 23.03
C LEU A 2 6.91 1.61 21.70
N MET A 3 7.22 0.76 20.70
CA MET A 3 7.37 1.26 19.34
C MET A 3 5.99 1.78 18.93
N CYS A 4 5.83 3.10 18.86
CA CYS A 4 4.69 3.69 18.17
C CYS A 4 4.85 3.37 16.69
N GLU A 5 4.04 2.44 16.18
CA GLU A 5 3.93 2.19 14.74
C GLU A 5 3.55 3.51 14.04
N LYS A 6 4.40 3.98 13.12
CA LYS A 6 4.18 5.24 12.38
C LYS A 6 3.00 5.14 11.43
N ILE A 7 2.76 3.95 10.89
CA ILE A 7 1.71 3.64 9.93
C ILE A 7 0.98 2.38 10.37
N ARG A 8 -0.35 2.38 10.24
CA ARG A 8 -1.20 1.20 10.43
C ARG A 8 -1.80 0.81 9.09
N ILE A 9 -1.74 -0.47 8.75
CA ILE A 9 -2.29 -0.99 7.50
C ILE A 9 -3.38 -2.03 7.73
N ARG A 10 -4.36 -2.08 6.83
CA ARG A 10 -5.38 -3.13 6.79
C ARG A 10 -5.84 -3.37 5.37
N ARG A 11 -5.86 -4.64 4.93
CA ARG A 11 -6.58 -5.06 3.73
C ARG A 11 -8.02 -5.42 4.09
N VAL A 12 -8.99 -4.94 3.30
CA VAL A 12 -10.43 -5.19 3.47
C VAL A 12 -10.96 -5.68 2.13
N SER A 13 -11.29 -6.96 2.02
CA SER A 13 -11.70 -7.61 0.77
C SER A 13 -13.19 -7.48 0.46
N ASP A 14 -13.98 -6.97 1.39
CA ASP A 14 -15.43 -6.83 1.35
C ASP A 14 -15.88 -5.38 1.55
N TYR A 15 -15.08 -4.42 1.08
CA TYR A 15 -15.40 -3.01 1.23
C TYR A 15 -16.59 -2.61 0.33
N PRO A 16 -17.66 -2.00 0.88
CA PRO A 16 -18.81 -1.60 0.07
C PRO A 16 -18.44 -0.51 -0.94
N SER A 17 -18.67 -0.75 -2.22
CA SER A 17 -18.44 0.26 -3.25
C SER A 17 -19.64 1.20 -3.40
N ALA A 18 -19.38 2.47 -3.75
CA ALA A 18 -20.44 3.44 -4.05
C ALA A 18 -21.26 3.08 -5.30
N ARG A 19 -20.72 2.22 -6.19
CA ARG A 19 -21.37 1.78 -7.44
C ARG A 19 -22.10 0.44 -7.29
N GLY A 20 -22.14 -0.13 -6.09
CA GLY A 20 -22.66 -1.46 -5.81
C GLY A 20 -21.60 -2.56 -6.00
N GLY A 21 -21.64 -3.57 -5.13
CA GLY A 21 -20.65 -4.66 -5.07
C GLY A 21 -19.60 -4.47 -3.98
N LEU A 22 -18.67 -5.42 -3.91
CA LEU A 22 -17.57 -5.45 -2.95
C LEU A 22 -16.25 -5.14 -3.64
N GLU A 23 -15.41 -4.37 -2.97
CA GLU A 23 -14.06 -4.01 -3.41
C GLU A 23 -13.03 -4.49 -2.41
N ASP A 24 -11.86 -4.85 -2.95
CA ASP A 24 -10.68 -5.13 -2.15
C ASP A 24 -9.89 -3.84 -2.00
N ILE A 25 -9.65 -3.41 -0.77
CA ILE A 25 -9.05 -2.12 -0.45
C ILE A 25 -7.90 -2.30 0.54
N LEU A 26 -6.77 -1.66 0.25
CA LEU A 26 -5.71 -1.40 1.21
C LEU A 26 -5.98 -0.04 1.89
N ILE A 27 -6.20 -0.07 3.19
CA ILE A 27 -6.32 1.11 4.03
C ILE A 27 -4.98 1.34 4.72
N MET A 28 -4.43 2.54 4.55
CA MET A 28 -3.21 2.98 5.21
C MET A 28 -3.50 4.21 6.07
N GLU A 29 -3.19 4.13 7.36
CA GLU A 29 -3.42 5.19 8.34
C GLU A 29 -2.07 5.71 8.84
N ASN A 30 -1.78 6.98 8.59
CA ASN A 30 -0.62 7.65 9.19
C ASN A 30 -0.98 8.03 10.63
N MET A 31 -0.23 7.48 11.58
CA MET A 31 -0.42 7.71 13.02
C MET A 31 0.30 8.96 13.52
N THR A 32 1.04 9.64 12.63
CA THR A 32 1.86 10.81 12.92
C THR A 32 1.27 12.08 12.27
N ASN A 33 1.71 13.26 12.73
CA ASN A 33 1.36 14.54 12.11
C ASN A 33 2.29 14.93 10.95
N HIS A 34 3.26 14.08 10.60
CA HIS A 34 4.28 14.39 9.60
C HIS A 34 3.96 13.71 8.26
N LEU A 35 4.64 14.14 7.20
CA LEU A 35 4.69 13.40 5.94
C LEU A 35 5.41 12.07 6.15
N LEU A 36 4.74 10.96 5.81
CA LEU A 36 5.37 9.66 5.66
C LEU A 36 5.51 9.32 4.18
N LEU A 37 6.68 8.84 3.80
CA LEU A 37 6.95 8.24 2.51
C LEU A 37 7.15 6.74 2.75
N VAL A 38 6.34 5.92 2.11
CA VAL A 38 6.33 4.48 2.30
C VAL A 38 6.42 3.75 0.97
N GLN A 39 7.03 2.57 1.00
CA GLN A 39 7.03 1.61 -0.09
C GLN A 39 5.98 0.53 0.21
N ILE A 40 5.16 0.22 -0.79
CA ILE A 40 4.22 -0.90 -0.73
C ILE A 40 4.87 -2.07 -1.47
N ARG A 41 4.90 -3.25 -0.86
CA ARG A 41 5.49 -4.45 -1.46
C ARG A 41 4.51 -5.61 -1.48
N VAL A 42 4.62 -6.43 -2.52
CA VAL A 42 3.89 -7.69 -2.69
C VAL A 42 4.89 -8.82 -2.72
N ASN A 43 4.83 -9.76 -1.75
CA ASN A 43 5.79 -10.84 -1.59
C ASN A 43 7.26 -10.35 -1.62
N GLY A 44 7.53 -9.17 -1.03
CA GLY A 44 8.85 -8.52 -1.01
C GLY A 44 9.19 -7.68 -2.25
N TYR A 45 8.44 -7.77 -3.34
CA TYR A 45 8.68 -6.99 -4.56
C TYR A 45 8.01 -5.63 -4.50
N LEU A 46 8.69 -4.59 -4.97
CA LEU A 46 8.16 -3.22 -4.96
C LEU A 46 6.92 -3.12 -5.85
N LEU A 47 5.81 -2.72 -5.24
CA LEU A 47 4.55 -2.44 -5.92
C LEU A 47 4.43 -0.97 -6.30
N ASP A 48 4.54 -0.09 -5.31
CA ASP A 48 4.33 1.35 -5.46
C ASP A 48 4.99 2.13 -4.32
N PHE A 49 5.16 3.43 -4.52
CA PHE A 49 5.54 4.39 -3.48
C PHE A 49 4.36 5.28 -3.15
N ALA A 50 4.05 5.39 -1.86
CA ALA A 50 2.96 6.22 -1.38
C ALA A 50 3.44 7.29 -0.40
N SER A 51 2.76 8.42 -0.40
CA SER A 51 2.93 9.48 0.59
C SER A 51 1.67 9.69 1.40
N ILE A 52 1.77 9.91 2.71
CA ILE A 52 0.61 10.23 3.56
C ILE A 52 1.00 11.37 4.50
N GLU A 53 0.34 12.51 4.38
CA GLU A 53 0.64 13.69 5.20
C GLU A 53 -0.41 13.91 6.29
N GLY A 54 0.09 14.02 7.53
CA GLY A 54 -0.73 14.23 8.71
C GLY A 54 -1.51 12.98 9.12
N GLN A 55 -2.25 13.08 10.24
CA GLN A 55 -3.05 11.98 10.77
C GLN A 55 -4.28 11.73 9.90
N LYS A 56 -4.07 11.01 8.80
CA LYS A 56 -5.07 10.73 7.77
C LYS A 56 -4.98 9.28 7.32
N GLN A 57 -6.09 8.83 6.74
CA GLN A 57 -6.16 7.56 6.05
C GLN A 57 -6.10 7.78 4.54
N LYS A 58 -5.39 6.91 3.84
CA LYS A 58 -5.49 6.74 2.38
C LYS A 58 -6.07 5.37 2.09
N HIS A 59 -6.99 5.32 1.14
CA HIS A 59 -7.63 4.10 0.68
C HIS A 59 -7.18 3.83 -0.74
N TYR A 60 -6.71 2.61 -0.98
CA TYR A 60 -6.25 2.18 -2.29
C TYR A 60 -7.06 0.97 -2.73
N ARG A 61 -7.74 1.07 -3.87
CA ARG A 61 -8.46 -0.07 -4.42
C ARG A 61 -7.46 -1.04 -5.04
N LEU A 62 -7.41 -2.26 -4.54
CA LEU A 62 -6.58 -3.35 -5.05
C LEU A 62 -7.28 -4.02 -6.24
N LYS A 63 -6.67 -3.94 -7.43
CA LYS A 63 -7.15 -4.61 -8.63
C LYS A 63 -6.35 -5.89 -8.88
N ASN A 64 -7.05 -7.02 -9.09
CA ASN A 64 -6.46 -8.30 -9.52
C ASN A 64 -5.35 -8.86 -8.61
N LEU A 65 -5.24 -8.41 -7.36
CA LEU A 65 -4.24 -8.89 -6.42
C LEU A 65 -4.78 -10.11 -5.65
N PRO A 66 -4.15 -11.29 -5.71
CA PRO A 66 -4.65 -12.47 -4.98
C PRO A 66 -4.68 -12.22 -3.46
N GLN A 67 -5.66 -12.80 -2.77
CA GLN A 67 -5.78 -12.67 -1.30
C GLN A 67 -4.65 -13.38 -0.54
N THR A 68 -3.95 -14.30 -1.20
CA THR A 68 -2.88 -15.12 -0.62
C THR A 68 -1.51 -14.45 -0.65
N VAL A 69 -1.36 -13.29 -1.31
CA VAL A 69 -0.06 -12.61 -1.36
C VAL A 69 0.19 -11.85 -0.06
N GLU A 70 1.46 -11.79 0.33
CA GLU A 70 1.92 -10.95 1.43
C GLU A 70 2.00 -9.50 0.95
N LEU A 71 1.32 -8.60 1.65
CA LEU A 71 1.36 -7.16 1.43
C LEU A 71 2.07 -6.51 2.62
N THR A 72 3.17 -5.81 2.36
CA THR A 72 3.87 -5.03 3.37
C THR A 72 3.91 -3.56 2.97
N VAL A 73 3.98 -2.70 3.99
CA VAL A 73 4.11 -1.26 3.84
C VAL A 73 5.13 -0.78 4.85
N ASP A 74 6.26 -0.28 4.37
CA ASP A 74 7.41 0.09 5.17
C ASP A 74 7.93 1.47 4.76
N ASP A 75 8.77 2.09 5.59
CA ASP A 75 9.48 3.32 5.21
C ASP A 75 10.25 3.08 3.90
N VAL A 76 10.36 4.10 3.04
CA VAL A 76 11.15 3.99 1.79
C VAL A 76 12.62 3.72 2.15
N GLU A 77 13.18 2.65 1.58
CA GLU A 77 14.60 2.33 1.70
C GLU A 77 15.41 3.14 0.67
N GLU A 78 16.63 3.57 1.03
CA GLU A 78 17.47 4.39 0.14
C GLU A 78 17.97 3.63 -1.11
N ASP A 79 18.06 2.29 -1.06
CA ASP A 79 18.69 1.44 -2.08
C ASP A 79 17.71 0.50 -2.81
N VAL A 80 16.48 0.93 -3.06
CA VAL A 80 15.54 0.08 -3.82
C VAL A 80 16.01 -0.08 -5.26
N ASP A 81 16.50 -1.28 -5.61
CA ASP A 81 16.95 -1.59 -6.97
C ASP A 81 15.76 -1.77 -7.92
N LEU A 82 15.47 -0.71 -8.68
CA LEU A 82 14.42 -0.69 -9.70
C LEU A 82 14.80 -1.44 -10.99
N THR A 83 16.03 -1.94 -11.10
CA THR A 83 16.50 -2.67 -12.29
C THR A 83 16.13 -4.15 -12.26
N LEU A 84 15.74 -4.67 -11.08
CA LEU A 84 15.29 -6.05 -10.93
C LEU A 84 14.02 -6.31 -11.78
N PRO A 85 14.00 -7.35 -12.64
CA PRO A 85 12.87 -7.65 -13.52
C PRO A 85 11.53 -7.84 -12.79
N GLU A 86 11.57 -8.36 -11.57
CA GLU A 86 10.39 -8.60 -10.75
C GLU A 86 9.76 -7.27 -10.29
N ASN A 87 10.57 -6.30 -9.87
CA ASN A 87 10.10 -4.95 -9.51
C ASN A 87 9.50 -4.22 -10.74
N ARG A 88 10.05 -4.46 -11.93
CA ARG A 88 9.48 -3.91 -13.19
C ARG A 88 8.08 -4.46 -13.47
N SER A 89 7.88 -5.76 -13.25
CA SER A 89 6.59 -6.42 -13.51
C SER A 89 5.47 -5.81 -12.65
N TYR A 90 5.79 -5.43 -11.41
CA TYR A 90 4.83 -4.78 -10.51
C TYR A 90 4.63 -3.28 -10.82
N GLN A 91 5.66 -2.58 -11.30
CA GLN A 91 5.51 -1.21 -11.81
C GLN A 91 4.63 -1.12 -13.06
N GLU A 92 4.71 -2.12 -13.95
CA GLU A 92 3.94 -2.14 -15.19
C GLU A 92 2.47 -2.49 -14.97
N ALA A 93 2.14 -3.12 -13.84
CA ALA A 93 0.79 -3.50 -13.50
C ALA A 93 0.10 -2.42 -12.65
N ASP A 94 -1.05 -1.94 -13.14
CA ASP A 94 -1.90 -1.01 -12.41
C ASP A 94 -2.71 -1.77 -11.34
N PHE A 95 -2.15 -1.86 -10.13
CA PHE A 95 -2.81 -2.49 -8.99
C PHE A 95 -3.68 -1.52 -8.17
N PHE A 96 -3.61 -0.22 -8.45
CA PHE A 96 -4.21 0.83 -7.62
C PHE A 96 -5.06 1.81 -8.43
N ASP A 97 -6.35 1.88 -8.10
CA ASP A 97 -7.17 3.02 -8.50
C ASP A 97 -7.16 4.08 -7.38
N THR A 98 -6.72 5.29 -7.69
CA THR A 98 -6.89 6.44 -6.79
C THR A 98 -8.33 6.94 -6.87
N GLN A 99 -9.08 6.79 -5.78
CA GLN A 99 -10.41 7.40 -5.60
C GLN A 99 -10.30 8.87 -5.19
#